data_AF-A0A2M7K3H9-F1
#
_entry.id   AF-A0A2M7K3H9-F1
#
_cell.length_a   1.000
_cell.length_b   1.000
_cell.length_c   1.000
_cell.angle_alpha   90.00
_cell.angle_beta   90.00
_cell.angle_gamma   90.00
#
_symmetry.space_group_name_H-M   'P 1'
#
loop_
_entity.id
_entity.type
_entity.pdbx_description
1 polymer ?
#
loop_
_entity_poly.entity_id
_entity_poly.type
_entity_poly.pdbx_seq_one_letter_code
_entity_poly.pdbx_strand_id
1 'polypeptide(L)'
;KKEQDLIHSGKSTASNSNVVDSGFDYGPLGRLPLFNKSHPKVMETRIKELYWKDKLNYTKTFPKNYIYNKHEKTKYRIISWLENNLFGGKQLVGYKNWKTIK
;
A
#
# COMPACT_ATOMS: atom_id res chain seq x y z
N LYS A 1 16.86 10.99 9.31
CA LYS A 1 16.51 12.43 9.16
C LYS A 1 16.22 12.84 7.70
N LYS A 2 16.86 12.21 6.70
CA LYS A 2 16.73 12.55 5.27
C LYS A 2 15.41 12.17 4.57
N GLU A 3 14.55 11.34 5.18
CA GLU A 3 13.33 10.85 4.51
C GLU A 3 12.16 11.85 4.54
N GLN A 4 12.15 12.79 5.50
CA GLN A 4 11.09 13.80 5.61
C GLN A 4 11.35 15.03 4.74
N ASP A 5 12.61 15.28 4.36
CA ASP A 5 13.02 16.45 3.57
C ASP A 5 12.49 16.40 2.12
N LEU A 6 12.18 15.19 1.61
CA LEU A 6 11.67 14.98 0.25
C LEU A 6 10.21 15.40 0.06
N ILE A 7 9.43 15.53 1.14
CA ILE A 7 8.01 15.87 1.06
C ILE A 7 7.82 17.37 0.76
N HIS A 8 8.81 18.21 1.10
CA HIS A 8 8.76 19.67 0.96
C HIS A 8 9.90 20.24 0.06
N SER A 9 10.76 19.42 -0.53
CA SER A 9 11.71 19.93 -1.54
C SER A 9 11.00 20.00 -2.90
N GLY A 10 10.35 21.13 -3.20
CA GLY A 10 9.67 21.41 -4.47
C GLY A 10 10.57 21.51 -5.71
N LYS A 11 11.60 20.67 -5.86
CA LYS A 11 12.48 20.67 -7.02
C LYS A 11 12.81 19.26 -7.55
N SER A 12 12.17 18.99 -8.68
CA SER A 12 12.80 18.54 -9.94
C SER A 12 13.41 17.13 -10.00
N THR A 13 12.56 16.10 -9.90
CA THR A 13 12.74 14.85 -10.67
C THR A 13 11.54 14.62 -11.61
N ALA A 14 10.93 15.69 -12.10
CA ALA A 14 9.92 15.65 -13.15
C ALA A 14 10.55 15.93 -14.53
N SER A 15 11.74 15.37 -14.79
CA SER A 15 12.42 15.54 -16.07
C SER A 15 11.99 14.45 -17.04
N ASN A 16 11.10 14.83 -17.96
CA ASN A 16 10.90 14.26 -19.29
C ASN A 16 10.46 12.80 -19.36
N SER A 17 9.17 12.57 -19.17
CA SER A 17 8.54 11.44 -19.84
C SER A 17 7.10 11.81 -20.19
N ASN A 18 6.75 11.67 -21.48
CA ASN A 18 5.37 11.59 -21.95
C ASN A 18 4.73 10.31 -21.39
N VAL A 19 4.70 10.15 -20.06
CA VAL A 19 4.03 9.04 -19.40
C VAL A 19 2.57 9.37 -19.47
N VAL A 20 1.89 8.74 -20.42
CA VAL A 20 0.45 8.56 -20.35
C VAL A 20 0.16 8.02 -18.94
N ASP A 21 -0.56 8.81 -18.13
CA ASP A 21 -0.97 8.41 -16.79
C ASP A 21 -1.80 7.13 -16.91
N SER A 22 -1.12 6.01 -16.70
CA SER A 22 -1.70 4.67 -16.83
C SER A 22 -2.47 4.28 -15.57
N GLY A 23 -2.60 5.21 -14.61
CA GLY A 23 -3.14 4.96 -13.28
C GLY A 23 -2.14 4.22 -12.39
N PHE A 24 -2.53 4.07 -11.12
CA PHE A 24 -1.77 3.31 -10.14
C PHE A 24 -2.18 1.83 -10.17
N ASP A 25 -1.20 0.92 -10.19
CA ASP A 25 -1.43 -0.52 -10.09
C ASP A 25 -1.45 -0.96 -8.62
N TYR A 26 -2.63 -1.37 -8.15
CA TYR A 26 -2.85 -1.86 -6.78
C TYR A 26 -2.38 -3.32 -6.57
N GLY A 27 -1.83 -3.97 -7.59
CA GLY A 27 -1.41 -5.35 -7.55
C GLY A 27 -2.58 -6.36 -7.49
N PRO A 28 -2.28 -7.65 -7.31
CA PRO A 28 -3.27 -8.73 -7.31
C PRO A 28 -4.04 -8.78 -5.98
N LEU A 29 -5.20 -8.13 -5.95
CA LEU A 29 -6.08 -8.07 -4.78
C LEU A 29 -6.60 -9.44 -4.34
N GLY A 30 -6.64 -10.43 -5.24
CA GLY A 30 -7.07 -11.80 -4.90
C GLY A 30 -6.16 -12.53 -3.90
N ARG A 31 -5.01 -11.94 -3.54
CA ARG A 31 -4.11 -12.44 -2.48
C ARG A 31 -4.41 -11.84 -1.11
N LEU A 32 -5.23 -10.79 -1.04
CA LEU A 32 -5.59 -10.15 0.21
C LEU A 32 -6.62 -10.99 0.98
N PRO A 33 -6.59 -10.97 2.32
CA PRO A 33 -7.65 -11.57 3.12
C PRO A 33 -8.98 -10.84 2.84
N LEU A 34 -10.04 -11.61 2.64
CA LEU A 34 -11.38 -11.05 2.42
C LEU A 34 -11.95 -10.50 3.73
N PHE A 35 -12.56 -9.33 3.64
CA PHE A 35 -13.33 -8.74 4.73
C PHE A 35 -14.74 -9.32 4.72
N ASN A 36 -15.04 -10.19 5.68
CA ASN A 36 -16.31 -10.93 5.73
C ASN A 36 -17.42 -10.22 6.54
N LYS A 37 -17.17 -9.00 7.02
CA LYS A 37 -18.17 -8.21 7.77
C LYS A 37 -18.85 -7.20 6.84
N SER A 38 -19.88 -6.53 7.36
CA SER A 38 -20.61 -5.50 6.60
C SER A 38 -19.95 -4.12 6.76
N HIS A 39 -19.95 -3.35 5.67
CA HIS A 39 -19.59 -1.93 5.73
C HIS A 39 -20.77 -1.10 6.28
N PRO A 40 -20.52 0.02 6.98
CA PRO A 40 -21.57 0.94 7.42
C PRO A 40 -22.43 1.45 6.27
N LYS A 41 -23.73 1.68 6.53
CA LYS A 41 -24.70 2.11 5.51
C LYS A 41 -24.28 3.38 4.76
N VAL A 42 -23.61 4.31 5.46
CA VAL A 42 -23.11 5.56 4.90
C VAL A 42 -22.06 5.36 3.79
N MET A 43 -21.39 4.21 3.73
CA MET A 43 -20.37 3.92 2.71
C MET A 43 -20.97 3.45 1.38
N GLU A 44 -22.22 3.00 1.32
CA GLU A 44 -22.82 2.46 0.10
C GLU A 44 -22.78 3.44 -1.07
N THR A 45 -23.08 4.72 -0.81
CA THR A 45 -23.03 5.77 -1.84
C THR A 45 -21.63 5.91 -2.43
N ARG A 46 -20.60 5.94 -1.56
CA ARG A 46 -19.20 6.07 -2.00
C ARG A 46 -18.70 4.85 -2.77
N ILE A 47 -19.13 3.64 -2.38
CA ILE A 47 -18.78 2.41 -3.09
C ILE A 47 -19.39 2.41 -4.50
N LYS A 48 -20.61 2.92 -4.66
CA LYS A 48 -21.27 3.05 -5.97
C LYS A 48 -20.57 4.05 -6.89
N GLU A 49 -20.03 5.13 -6.32
CA GLU A 49 -19.29 6.17 -7.04
C GLU A 49 -17.85 5.77 -7.44
N LEU A 50 -17.42 4.54 -7.13
CA LEU A 50 -16.07 4.07 -7.42
C LEU A 50 -15.84 3.82 -8.92
N TYR A 51 -15.52 4.89 -9.65
CA TYR A 51 -15.37 4.91 -11.12
C TYR A 51 -14.19 4.10 -11.68
N TRP A 52 -13.25 3.68 -10.84
CA TRP A 52 -12.04 2.94 -11.24
C TRP A 52 -12.04 1.48 -10.79
N LYS A 53 -13.19 0.97 -10.33
CA LYS A 53 -13.34 -0.43 -9.90
C LYS A 53 -12.89 -1.43 -10.97
N ASP A 54 -13.09 -1.09 -12.25
CA ASP A 54 -12.77 -1.92 -13.41
C ASP A 54 -11.25 -1.99 -13.69
N LYS A 55 -10.47 -1.07 -13.11
CA LYS A 55 -9.00 -1.07 -13.19
C LYS A 55 -8.35 -1.98 -12.15
N LEU A 56 -9.12 -2.55 -11.23
CA LEU A 56 -8.61 -3.39 -10.15
C LEU A 56 -8.34 -4.82 -10.61
N ASN A 57 -7.17 -5.34 -10.24
CA ASN A 57 -6.82 -6.73 -10.50
C ASN A 57 -7.31 -7.64 -9.37
N TYR A 58 -8.49 -8.25 -9.56
CA TYR A 58 -9.05 -9.23 -8.62
C TYR A 58 -8.44 -10.65 -8.74
N THR A 59 -7.47 -10.86 -9.63
CA THR A 59 -6.79 -12.15 -9.79
C THR A 59 -5.72 -12.34 -8.72
N LYS A 60 -5.06 -13.52 -8.74
CA LYS A 60 -3.91 -13.83 -7.89
C LYS A 60 -2.57 -13.66 -8.62
N THR A 61 -2.56 -13.21 -9.87
CA THR A 61 -1.37 -13.15 -10.71
C THR A 61 -0.94 -11.71 -10.95
N PHE A 62 0.39 -11.52 -11.03
CA PHE A 62 0.97 -10.24 -11.42
C PHE A 62 1.05 -10.14 -12.94
N PRO A 63 0.95 -8.93 -13.51
CA PRO A 63 1.28 -8.72 -14.92
C PRO A 63 2.76 -9.05 -15.18
N LYS A 64 3.09 -9.43 -16.42
CA LYS A 64 4.43 -9.93 -16.81
C LYS A 64 5.57 -8.96 -16.45
N ASN A 65 5.32 -7.65 -16.49
CA ASN A 65 6.30 -6.60 -16.23
C ASN A 65 6.03 -5.86 -14.90
N TYR A 66 5.52 -6.56 -13.88
CA TYR A 66 5.21 -5.95 -12.59
C TYR A 66 6.45 -5.46 -11.85
N ILE A 67 6.43 -4.21 -11.43
CA ILE A 67 7.48 -3.61 -10.59
C ILE A 67 7.06 -3.75 -9.14
N TYR A 68 7.76 -4.62 -8.41
CA TYR A 68 7.46 -4.85 -7.00
C TYR A 68 7.78 -3.63 -6.14
N ASN A 69 6.78 -3.21 -5.35
CA ASN A 69 7.00 -2.24 -4.30
C ASN A 69 7.91 -2.82 -3.21
N LYS A 70 8.55 -1.95 -2.44
CA LYS A 70 9.46 -2.34 -1.35
C LYS A 70 8.82 -3.38 -0.43
N HIS A 71 7.58 -3.15 -0.02
CA HIS A 71 6.84 -4.00 0.92
C HIS A 71 6.40 -5.35 0.33
N GLU A 72 6.42 -5.50 -0.99
CA GLU A 72 6.04 -6.76 -1.65
C GLU A 72 7.22 -7.71 -1.83
N LYS A 73 8.46 -7.19 -1.75
CA LYS A 73 9.66 -8.02 -1.84
C LYS A 73 9.69 -9.03 -0.68
N THR A 74 10.06 -10.26 -0.99
CA THR A 74 10.06 -11.40 -0.05
C THR A 74 10.78 -11.10 1.27
N LYS A 75 11.91 -10.39 1.23
CA LYS A 75 12.64 -9.96 2.44
C LYS A 75 11.76 -9.18 3.42
N TYR A 76 11.02 -8.19 2.93
CA TYR A 76 10.16 -7.37 3.79
C TYR A 76 8.91 -8.14 4.24
N ARG A 77 8.36 -9.01 3.39
CA ARG A 77 7.26 -9.90 3.77
C ARG A 77 7.63 -10.85 4.91
N ILE A 78 8.83 -11.43 4.88
CA ILE A 78 9.33 -12.30 5.97
C ILE A 78 9.45 -11.50 7.27
N ILE A 79 10.02 -10.29 7.21
CA ILE A 79 10.14 -9.42 8.39
C ILE A 79 8.75 -9.12 8.97
N SER A 80 7.80 -8.67 8.15
CA SER A 80 6.44 -8.38 8.61
C SER A 80 5.72 -9.62 9.13
N TRP A 81 5.96 -10.80 8.55
CA TRP A 81 5.42 -12.05 9.06
C TRP A 81 5.97 -12.36 10.46
N LEU A 82 7.28 -12.22 10.69
CA LEU A 82 7.89 -12.41 12.00
C LEU A 82 7.34 -11.41 13.02
N GLU A 83 7.23 -10.13 12.67
CA GLU A 83 6.68 -9.08 13.55
C GLU A 83 5.23 -9.38 13.97
N ASN A 84 4.40 -9.83 13.03
CA ASN A 84 3.00 -10.11 13.30
C ASN A 84 2.78 -11.42 14.07
N ASN A 85 3.54 -12.48 13.77
CA ASN A 85 3.33 -13.80 14.38
C ASN A 85 4.08 -13.98 15.69
N LEU A 86 5.30 -13.44 15.84
CA LEU A 86 6.14 -13.65 17.02
C LEU A 86 6.11 -12.47 18.00
N PHE A 87 5.94 -11.24 17.52
CA PHE A 87 6.01 -10.03 18.35
C PHE A 87 4.65 -9.34 18.55
N GLY A 88 3.56 -10.01 18.20
CA GLY A 88 2.20 -9.50 18.39
C GLY A 88 1.93 -8.20 17.64
N GLY A 89 2.53 -8.02 16.47
CA GLY A 89 2.40 -6.81 15.65
C GLY A 89 3.28 -5.64 16.10
N LYS A 90 4.23 -5.86 17.03
CA LYS A 90 5.19 -4.83 17.41
C LYS A 90 6.33 -4.80 16.40
N GLN A 91 6.47 -3.65 15.72
CA GLN A 91 7.58 -3.39 14.81
C GLN A 91 8.91 -3.38 15.57
N LEU A 92 9.89 -4.18 15.11
CA LEU A 92 11.15 -4.42 15.82
C LEU A 92 12.15 -3.27 15.67
N VAL A 93 12.23 -2.69 14.47
CA VAL A 93 13.23 -1.66 14.11
C VAL A 93 12.54 -0.33 13.77
N GLY A 94 11.36 -0.09 14.34
CA GLY A 94 10.57 1.11 14.10
C GLY A 94 11.01 2.28 14.99
N TYR A 95 11.24 3.44 14.38
CA TYR A 95 11.42 4.69 15.13
C TYR A 95 10.08 5.14 15.73
N LYS A 96 10.04 5.40 17.03
CA LYS A 96 8.87 5.95 17.73
C LYS A 96 9.25 7.28 18.36
N ASN A 97 8.56 8.35 17.98
CA ASN A 97 8.71 9.68 18.58
C ASN A 97 7.36 10.20 19.10
N TRP A 98 6.70 9.38 19.93
CA TRP A 98 5.46 9.74 20.60
C TRP A 98 5.37 9.01 21.93
N LYS A 99 4.76 9.66 22.92
CA LYS A 99 4.48 9.06 24.23
C LYS A 99 3.00 8.71 24.28
N THR A 100 2.67 7.46 24.60
CA THR A 100 1.28 7.08 24.89
C THR A 100 0.87 7.73 26.21
N ILE A 101 -0.19 8.53 26.19
CA ILE A 101 -0.86 8.99 27.40
C ILE A 101 -1.88 7.90 27.76
N LYS A 102 -1.81 7.40 29.00
CA LYS A 102 -2.76 6.40 29.52
C LYS A 102 -4.05 7.07 29.97
#